data_AF-A0A8H8DMF6-F1
#
_entry.id   AF-A0A8H8DMF6-F1
#
_cell.length_a   1.000
_cell.length_b   1.000
_cell.length_c   1.000
_cell.angle_alpha   90.00
_cell.angle_beta   90.00
_cell.angle_gamma   90.00
#
_symmetry.space_group_name_H-M   'P 1'
#
loop_
_entity.id
_entity.type
_entity.pdbx_description
1 polymer ?
#
loop_
_entity_poly.entity_id
_entity_poly.type
_entity_poly.pdbx_seq_one_letter_code
_entity_poly.pdbx_strand_id
1 'polypeptide(L)'
;DGIFVLPREIPVGGIYTVIKSKVPVTAAEFGNRYVLLGPLNHKCASAEVEVLTDVRQHALKESISAMSSQGVNVVYGRWLIDGAPQVVLFDLASAYNRLDAWKGEFYRDCHVPLPPDPETNDAVVFGYLVAWFLGEVTAERRARAGAACRRWSPGVPHR
;
A
#
# COMPACT_ATOMS: atom_id res chain seq x y z
N ASP A 1 7.33 -6.68 10.52
CA ASP A 1 6.19 -6.34 9.66
C ASP A 1 6.67 -6.35 8.22
N GLY A 2 6.17 -7.28 7.40
CA GLY A 2 6.56 -7.41 6.01
C GLY A 2 5.54 -6.70 5.12
N ILE A 3 5.93 -5.59 4.51
CA ILE A 3 5.17 -4.95 3.43
C ILE A 3 5.92 -5.28 2.14
N PHE A 4 5.25 -5.90 1.18
CA PHE A 4 5.85 -6.25 -0.11
C PHE A 4 5.15 -5.48 -1.22
N VAL A 5 5.94 -4.87 -2.10
CA VAL A 5 5.43 -4.05 -3.20
C VAL A 5 5.42 -4.90 -4.48
N LEU A 6 4.24 -5.00 -5.09
CA LEU A 6 3.95 -5.68 -6.34
C LEU A 6 4.21 -4.74 -7.52
N PRO A 7 4.88 -5.22 -8.59
CA PRO A 7 5.06 -4.46 -9.82
C PRO A 7 3.75 -4.38 -10.64
N ARG A 8 3.75 -3.46 -11.62
CA ARG A 8 2.56 -3.05 -12.38
C ARG A 8 1.96 -4.11 -13.31
N GLU A 9 2.78 -4.96 -13.93
CA GLU A 9 2.29 -5.91 -14.92
C GLU A 9 1.94 -7.26 -14.29
N ILE A 10 0.66 -7.41 -13.98
CA ILE A 10 0.00 -8.68 -13.72
C ILE A 10 -0.78 -9.01 -15.00
N PRO A 11 -0.08 -9.51 -16.04
CA PRO A 11 -0.36 -10.89 -16.44
C PRO A 11 0.77 -11.73 -17.07
N VAL A 12 2.00 -11.24 -17.31
CA VAL A 12 2.97 -12.01 -18.17
C VAL A 12 4.45 -11.99 -17.75
N GLY A 13 4.80 -11.52 -16.55
CA GLY A 13 6.19 -11.48 -16.09
C GLY A 13 6.57 -12.62 -15.13
N GLY A 14 7.79 -13.15 -15.23
CA GLY A 14 8.34 -14.15 -14.29
C GLY A 14 8.28 -13.71 -12.81
N ILE A 15 8.23 -12.39 -12.55
CA ILE A 15 8.09 -11.84 -11.20
C ILE A 15 6.72 -12.17 -10.58
N TYR A 16 5.63 -12.17 -11.36
CA TYR A 16 4.30 -12.55 -10.86
C TYR A 16 4.30 -14.01 -10.37
N THR A 17 4.92 -14.91 -11.14
CA THR A 17 5.09 -16.33 -10.78
C THR A 17 5.96 -16.50 -9.53
N VAL A 18 7.03 -15.71 -9.41
CA VAL A 18 7.89 -15.72 -8.21
C VAL A 18 7.13 -15.23 -6.98
N ILE A 19 6.36 -14.15 -7.10
CA ILE A 19 5.57 -13.64 -6.00
C ILE A 19 4.49 -14.67 -5.62
N LYS A 20 3.72 -15.17 -6.58
CA LYS A 20 2.66 -16.16 -6.34
C LYS A 20 3.17 -17.43 -5.68
N SER A 21 4.38 -17.89 -6.01
CA SER A 21 5.00 -19.07 -5.40
C SER A 21 5.58 -18.82 -3.99
N LYS A 22 6.00 -17.58 -3.68
CA LYS A 22 6.58 -17.23 -2.36
C LYS A 22 5.56 -16.73 -1.35
N VAL A 23 4.47 -16.12 -1.82
CA VAL A 23 3.42 -15.55 -0.99
C VAL A 23 2.82 -16.57 0.00
N PRO A 24 2.52 -17.83 -0.36
CA PRO A 24 1.96 -18.78 0.60
C PRO A 24 2.88 -19.00 1.82
N VAL A 25 4.19 -19.08 1.58
CA VAL A 25 5.20 -19.27 2.64
C VAL A 25 5.27 -18.03 3.54
N THR A 26 5.35 -16.84 2.93
CA THR A 26 5.43 -15.59 3.69
C THR A 26 4.11 -15.28 4.43
N ALA A 27 2.96 -15.59 3.83
CA ALA A 27 1.66 -15.44 4.46
C ALA A 27 1.50 -16.40 5.65
N ALA A 28 2.06 -17.62 5.59
CA ALA A 28 2.08 -18.53 6.73
C ALA A 28 2.92 -17.99 7.90
N GLU A 29 4.06 -17.34 7.62
CA GLU A 29 4.93 -16.77 8.66
C GLU A 29 4.39 -15.47 9.27
N PHE A 30 3.92 -14.55 8.44
CA PHE A 30 3.53 -13.20 8.87
C PHE A 30 2.03 -13.05 9.12
N GLY A 31 1.22 -13.98 8.60
CA GLY A 31 -0.23 -14.02 8.75
C GLY A 31 -0.88 -12.70 8.37
N ASN A 32 -1.74 -12.22 9.27
CA ASN A 32 -2.53 -11.00 9.06
C ASN A 32 -1.72 -9.69 9.19
N ARG A 33 -0.39 -9.75 9.30
CA ARG A 33 0.51 -8.57 9.26
C ARG A 33 1.15 -8.37 7.89
N TYR A 34 0.97 -9.31 6.98
CA TYR A 34 1.48 -9.25 5.63
C TYR A 34 0.49 -8.57 4.69
N VAL A 35 0.94 -7.51 4.03
CA VAL A 35 0.13 -6.77 3.07
C VAL A 35 0.94 -6.57 1.79
N LEU A 36 0.31 -6.88 0.66
CA LEU A 36 0.85 -6.63 -0.66
C LEU A 36 0.34 -5.29 -1.18
N LEU A 37 1.22 -4.47 -1.74
CA LEU A 37 0.88 -3.17 -2.33
C LEU A 37 1.04 -3.26 -3.84
N GLY A 38 0.08 -2.85 -4.65
CA GLY A 38 0.23 -2.89 -6.11
C GLY A 38 -0.59 -1.83 -6.81
N PRO A 39 -0.38 -1.58 -8.11
CA PRO A 39 -1.29 -0.75 -8.87
C PRO A 39 -2.54 -1.54 -9.26
N LEU A 40 -3.68 -0.85 -9.30
CA LEU A 40 -4.97 -1.43 -9.65
C LEU A 40 -5.06 -1.65 -11.16
N ASN A 41 -5.08 -2.91 -11.58
CA ASN A 41 -5.44 -3.27 -12.94
C ASN A 41 -6.93 -3.57 -13.03
N HIS A 42 -7.73 -2.60 -13.49
CA HIS A 42 -9.19 -2.72 -13.63
C HIS A 42 -9.65 -3.93 -14.46
N LYS A 43 -8.82 -4.45 -15.37
CA LYS A 43 -9.19 -5.60 -16.23
C LYS A 43 -9.07 -6.95 -15.51
N CYS A 44 -8.12 -7.08 -14.59
CA CYS A 44 -7.78 -8.36 -13.95
C CYS A 44 -8.14 -8.39 -12.46
N ALA A 45 -8.23 -7.23 -11.81
CA ALA A 45 -8.46 -7.13 -10.38
C ALA A 45 -9.79 -7.79 -9.94
N SER A 46 -10.87 -7.64 -10.71
CA SER A 46 -12.17 -8.24 -10.37
C SER A 46 -12.19 -9.77 -10.43
N ALA A 47 -11.25 -10.40 -11.15
CA ALA A 47 -11.17 -11.85 -11.27
C ALA A 47 -10.24 -12.47 -10.22
N GLU A 48 -9.19 -11.75 -9.80
CA GLU A 48 -8.18 -12.27 -8.88
C GLU A 48 -8.35 -11.79 -7.45
N VAL A 49 -9.00 -10.65 -7.22
CA VAL A 49 -9.06 -10.02 -5.89
C VAL A 49 -10.49 -9.94 -5.39
N GLU A 50 -10.71 -10.50 -4.20
CA GLU A 50 -11.92 -10.29 -3.42
C GLU A 50 -11.81 -8.94 -2.71
N VAL A 51 -12.58 -7.95 -3.16
CA VAL A 51 -12.63 -6.61 -2.55
C VAL A 51 -13.31 -6.71 -1.19
N LEU A 52 -12.64 -6.25 -0.14
CA LEU A 52 -13.16 -6.25 1.22
C LEU A 52 -13.44 -4.83 1.68
N THR A 53 -14.64 -4.61 2.22
CA THR A 53 -15.00 -3.30 2.80
C THR A 53 -14.53 -3.18 4.26
N ASP A 54 -14.35 -4.31 4.96
CA ASP A 54 -13.96 -4.31 6.37
C ASP A 54 -12.45 -4.51 6.57
N VAL A 55 -11.75 -3.39 6.75
CA VAL A 55 -10.32 -3.37 7.06
C VAL A 55 -10.11 -3.58 8.56
N ARG A 56 -9.80 -4.82 8.96
CA ARG A 56 -9.58 -5.19 10.38
C ARG A 56 -8.43 -4.41 11.03
N GLN A 57 -7.41 -4.03 10.26
CA GLN A 57 -6.31 -3.21 10.77
C GLN A 57 -6.68 -1.73 10.69
N HIS A 58 -7.00 -1.13 11.83
CA HIS A 58 -7.35 0.29 11.88
C HIS A 58 -6.28 1.22 11.31
N ALA A 59 -4.98 0.93 11.49
CA ALA A 59 -3.93 1.76 10.87
C ALA A 59 -4.07 1.78 9.33
N LEU A 60 -4.35 0.64 8.71
CA LEU A 60 -4.61 0.58 7.27
C LEU A 60 -5.92 1.29 6.91
N LYS A 61 -6.96 1.12 7.72
CA LYS A 61 -8.28 1.72 7.49
C LYS A 61 -8.20 3.25 7.45
N GLU A 62 -7.55 3.85 8.46
CA GLU A 62 -7.38 5.30 8.53
C GLU A 62 -6.49 5.81 7.39
N SER A 63 -5.39 5.11 7.07
CA SER A 63 -4.53 5.50 5.94
C SER A 63 -5.26 5.45 4.59
N ILE A 64 -6.08 4.41 4.35
CA ILE A 64 -6.91 4.30 3.14
C ILE A 64 -7.95 5.44 3.11
N SER A 65 -8.60 5.71 4.24
CA SER A 65 -9.59 6.79 4.32
C SER A 65 -8.97 8.17 4.12
N ALA A 66 -7.77 8.40 4.67
CA ALA A 66 -7.01 9.64 4.48
C ALA A 66 -6.65 9.85 3.01
N MET A 67 -6.13 8.82 2.34
CA MET A 67 -5.83 8.90 0.90
C MET A 67 -7.08 9.10 0.04
N SER A 68 -8.18 8.41 0.39
CA SER A 68 -9.47 8.57 -0.30
C SER A 68 -10.04 9.98 -0.14
N SER A 69 -9.90 10.59 1.04
CA SER A 69 -10.29 12.00 1.27
C SER A 69 -9.52 13.00 0.40
N GLN A 70 -8.33 12.62 -0.05
CA GLN A 70 -7.45 13.43 -0.90
C GLN A 70 -7.62 13.12 -2.40
N GLY A 71 -8.64 12.35 -2.76
CA GLY A 71 -9.01 12.02 -4.14
C GLY A 71 -8.25 10.85 -4.74
N VAL A 72 -7.50 10.07 -3.95
CA VAL A 72 -6.84 8.85 -4.43
C VAL A 72 -7.74 7.64 -4.20
N ASN A 73 -8.07 6.93 -5.27
CA ASN A 73 -8.87 5.72 -5.18
C ASN A 73 -7.96 4.52 -4.80
N VAL A 74 -8.27 3.88 -3.68
CA VAL A 74 -7.50 2.77 -3.12
C VAL A 74 -8.46 1.61 -2.83
N VAL A 75 -8.15 0.45 -3.40
CA VAL A 75 -8.93 -0.78 -3.23
C VAL A 75 -8.22 -1.69 -2.24
N TYR A 76 -8.94 -2.12 -1.22
CA TYR A 76 -8.46 -3.13 -0.27
C TYR A 76 -9.16 -4.46 -0.50
N GLY A 77 -8.43 -5.56 -0.38
CA GLY A 77 -9.00 -6.88 -0.58
C GLY A 77 -8.10 -8.02 -0.16
N ARG A 78 -8.49 -9.22 -0.58
CA ARG A 78 -7.68 -10.44 -0.50
C ARG A 78 -7.41 -10.96 -1.89
N TRP A 79 -6.17 -11.36 -2.14
CA TRP A 79 -5.84 -12.03 -3.39
C TRP A 79 -6.25 -13.50 -3.30
N LEU A 80 -7.04 -13.97 -4.26
CA LEU A 80 -7.58 -15.33 -4.34
C LEU A 80 -6.52 -16.33 -4.81
N ILE A 81 -5.43 -16.41 -4.06
CA ILE A 81 -4.36 -17.40 -4.20
C ILE A 81 -4.14 -18.13 -2.88
N ASP A 82 -3.34 -19.19 -2.90
CA ASP A 82 -2.98 -19.93 -1.69
C ASP A 82 -2.37 -18.99 -0.62
N GLY A 83 -2.94 -19.04 0.59
CA GLY A 83 -2.57 -18.15 1.70
C GLY A 83 -3.41 -16.88 1.83
N ALA A 84 -4.24 -16.54 0.83
CA ALA A 84 -5.19 -15.43 0.83
C ALA A 84 -4.64 -14.12 1.47
N PRO A 85 -3.49 -13.61 0.98
CA PRO A 85 -2.85 -12.44 1.55
C PRO A 85 -3.72 -11.19 1.42
N GLN A 86 -3.53 -10.25 2.35
CA GLN A 86 -4.16 -8.93 2.25
C GLN A 86 -3.47 -8.12 1.15
N VAL A 87 -4.26 -7.41 0.33
CA VAL A 87 -3.74 -6.57 -0.74
C VAL A 87 -4.34 -5.16 -0.70
N VAL A 88 -3.53 -4.18 -1.05
CA VAL A 88 -3.91 -2.78 -1.26
C VAL A 88 -3.51 -2.41 -2.67
N LEU A 89 -4.49 -2.04 -3.49
CA LEU A 89 -4.31 -1.69 -4.88
C LEU A 89 -4.59 -0.20 -5.10
N PHE A 90 -3.64 0.51 -5.68
CA PHE A 90 -3.73 1.94 -5.94
C PHE A 90 -4.19 2.21 -7.37
N ASP A 91 -5.27 2.97 -7.53
CA ASP A 91 -5.67 3.45 -8.85
C ASP A 91 -4.78 4.61 -9.30
N LEU A 92 -3.85 4.31 -10.21
CA LEU A 92 -2.92 5.30 -10.72
C LEU A 92 -3.64 6.43 -11.45
N ALA A 93 -4.75 6.13 -12.17
CA ALA A 93 -5.53 7.11 -12.92
C ALA A 93 -6.01 8.26 -12.02
N SER A 94 -6.40 7.95 -10.78
CA SER A 94 -6.87 8.93 -9.79
C SER A 94 -5.79 9.94 -9.35
N ALA A 95 -4.51 9.59 -9.50
CA ALA A 95 -3.38 10.40 -9.04
C ALA A 95 -2.59 11.07 -10.19
N TYR A 96 -2.99 10.88 -11.45
CA TYR A 96 -2.32 11.49 -12.60
C TYR A 96 -2.35 13.02 -12.59
N ASN A 97 -3.34 13.63 -11.95
CA ASN A 97 -3.42 15.07 -11.77
C ASN A 97 -2.22 15.66 -10.97
N ARG A 98 -1.50 14.82 -10.21
CA ARG A 98 -0.32 15.19 -9.41
C ARG A 98 1.01 14.86 -10.11
N LEU A 99 0.96 14.21 -11.28
CA LEU A 99 2.15 13.70 -11.98
C LEU A 99 3.19 14.79 -12.25
N ASP A 100 2.76 15.94 -12.78
CA ASP A 100 3.69 17.01 -13.16
C ASP A 100 4.40 17.60 -11.94
N ALA A 101 3.68 17.75 -10.82
CA ALA A 101 4.25 18.20 -9.56
C ALA A 101 5.28 17.20 -9.01
N TRP A 102 4.94 15.90 -9.01
CA TRP A 102 5.84 14.85 -8.53
C TRP A 102 7.06 14.64 -9.42
N LYS A 103 6.94 14.78 -10.74
CA LYS A 103 8.09 14.81 -11.63
C LYS A 103 9.02 15.98 -11.33
N GLY A 104 8.44 17.16 -11.06
CA GLY A 104 9.19 18.34 -10.65
C GLY A 104 9.95 18.11 -9.33
N GLU A 105 9.28 17.53 -8.33
CA GLU A 105 9.90 17.13 -7.06
C GLU A 105 11.03 16.13 -7.26
N PHE A 106 10.79 15.05 -8.00
CA PHE A 106 11.79 14.04 -8.30
C PHE A 106 13.02 14.62 -8.97
N TYR A 107 12.84 15.53 -9.93
CA TYR A 107 13.95 16.20 -10.59
C TYR A 107 14.72 17.16 -9.67
N ARG A 108 14.03 17.84 -8.74
CA ARG A 108 14.69 18.69 -7.74
C ARG A 108 15.55 17.89 -6.78
N ASP A 109 15.08 16.71 -6.37
CA ASP A 109 15.75 15.91 -5.35
C ASP A 109 16.86 15.02 -5.93
N CYS A 110 16.63 14.44 -7.12
CA CYS A 110 17.54 13.46 -7.72
C CYS A 110 18.34 14.00 -8.91
N HIS A 111 17.93 15.13 -9.50
CA HIS A 111 18.53 15.69 -10.74
C HIS A 111 18.54 14.73 -11.94
N VAL A 112 17.63 13.75 -11.96
CA VAL A 112 17.50 12.77 -13.04
C VAL A 112 16.31 13.16 -13.93
N PRO A 113 16.53 13.45 -15.23
CA PRO A 113 15.44 13.68 -16.16
C PRO A 113 14.71 12.36 -16.45
N LEU A 114 13.39 12.37 -16.33
CA LEU A 114 12.56 11.22 -16.62
C LEU A 114 12.05 11.30 -18.06
N PRO A 115 12.16 10.22 -18.85
CA PRO A 115 11.57 10.21 -20.18
C PRO A 115 10.03 10.32 -20.09
N PRO A 116 9.36 10.86 -21.12
CA PRO A 116 7.91 11.05 -21.12
C PRO A 116 7.11 9.75 -21.33
N ASP A 117 7.72 8.58 -21.16
CA ASP A 117 7.10 7.28 -21.39
C ASP A 117 5.98 6.99 -20.38
N PRO A 118 4.83 6.42 -20.82
CA PRO A 118 3.73 6.07 -19.92
C PRO A 118 4.17 5.18 -18.75
N GLU A 119 5.02 4.20 -19.02
CA GLU A 119 5.53 3.28 -17.99
C GLU A 119 6.35 4.00 -16.91
N THR A 120 7.18 4.98 -17.32
CA THR A 120 7.94 5.79 -16.38
C THR A 120 7.02 6.68 -15.54
N ASN A 121 6.03 7.30 -16.18
CA ASN A 121 5.04 8.13 -15.48
C ASN A 121 4.27 7.32 -14.43
N ASP A 122 3.87 6.11 -14.79
CA ASP A 122 3.19 5.19 -13.91
C ASP A 122 4.06 4.72 -12.74
N ALA A 123 5.34 4.42 -13.00
CA ALA A 123 6.29 4.04 -11.96
C ALA A 123 6.49 5.17 -10.93
N VAL A 124 6.56 6.42 -11.42
CA VAL A 124 6.67 7.62 -10.55
C VAL A 124 5.41 7.77 -9.71
N VAL A 125 4.23 7.79 -10.32
CA VAL A 125 2.95 7.91 -9.60
C VAL A 125 2.80 6.82 -8.56
N PHE A 126 3.07 5.56 -8.94
CA PHE A 126 3.00 4.44 -8.03
C PHE A 126 3.99 4.57 -6.87
N GLY A 127 5.24 4.96 -7.15
CA GLY A 127 6.27 5.17 -6.13
C GLY A 127 5.87 6.22 -5.10
N TYR A 128 5.36 7.37 -5.54
CA TYR A 128 4.88 8.43 -4.65
C TYR A 128 3.65 8.00 -3.83
N LEU A 129 2.71 7.27 -4.43
CA LEU A 129 1.54 6.74 -3.72
C LEU A 129 1.93 5.73 -2.64
N VAL A 130 2.88 4.83 -2.94
CA VAL A 130 3.40 3.86 -1.98
C VAL A 130 4.15 4.58 -0.85
N ALA A 131 4.99 5.55 -1.16
CA ALA A 131 5.71 6.34 -0.16
C ALA A 131 4.75 7.09 0.77
N TRP A 132 3.73 7.72 0.21
CA TRP A 132 2.69 8.40 0.98
C TRP A 132 1.92 7.43 1.87
N PHE A 133 1.46 6.30 1.32
CA PHE A 133 0.76 5.28 2.09
C PHE A 133 1.57 4.75 3.27
N LEU A 134 2.86 4.46 3.05
CA LEU A 134 3.77 4.04 4.12
C LEU A 134 3.94 5.15 5.18
N GLY A 135 4.02 6.41 4.76
CA GLY A 135 4.01 7.58 5.65
C GLY A 135 2.80 7.58 6.57
N GLU A 136 1.59 7.48 6.01
CA GLU A 136 0.33 7.45 6.77
C GLU A 136 0.28 6.26 7.75
N VAL A 137 0.63 5.06 7.28
CA VAL A 137 0.59 3.86 8.13
C VAL A 137 1.59 3.97 9.28
N THR A 138 2.77 4.55 9.06
CA THR A 138 3.75 4.76 10.13
C THR A 138 3.31 5.85 11.11
N ALA A 139 2.65 6.91 10.65
CA ALA A 139 2.09 7.95 11.50
C ALA A 139 1.01 7.39 12.43
N GLU A 140 0.06 6.62 11.89
CA GLU A 140 -1.01 5.95 12.66
C GLU A 140 -0.46 4.97 13.70
N ARG A 141 0.55 4.18 13.31
CA ARG A 141 1.24 3.26 14.23
C ARG A 141 1.96 4.00 15.35
N ARG A 142 2.63 5.11 15.05
CA ARG A 142 3.30 5.96 16.07
C ARG A 142 2.29 6.61 17.00
N ALA A 143 1.17 7.14 16.48
CA ALA A 143 0.10 7.73 17.27
C ALA A 143 -0.44 6.72 18.31
N ARG A 144 -0.61 5.46 17.90
CA ARG A 144 -1.00 4.36 18.80
C ARG A 144 0.08 3.94 19.77
N ALA A 145 1.33 3.82 19.35
CA ALA A 145 2.43 3.51 20.25
C ALA A 145 2.56 4.58 21.34
N GLY A 146 2.41 5.86 20.97
CA GLY A 146 2.34 6.99 21.91
C GLY A 146 1.10 6.96 22.80
N ALA A 147 -0.08 6.58 22.28
CA ALA A 147 -1.31 6.45 23.06
C ALA A 147 -1.29 5.26 24.03
N ALA A 148 -0.68 4.14 23.64
CA ALA A 148 -0.46 2.97 24.49
C ALA A 148 0.52 3.30 25.63
N CYS A 149 1.57 4.07 25.36
CA CYS A 149 2.48 4.58 26.37
C CYS A 149 1.77 5.56 27.35
N ARG A 150 0.90 6.45 26.85
CA ARG A 150 0.05 7.31 27.71
C ARG A 150 -0.92 6.52 28.60
N ARG A 151 -1.26 5.28 28.24
CA ARG A 151 -2.14 4.41 29.05
C ARG A 151 -1.41 3.66 30.16
N TRP A 152 -0.07 3.54 30.12
CA TRP A 152 0.71 3.05 31.26
C TRP A 152 1.03 4.19 32.23
N SER A 153 0.00 4.72 32.90
CA SER A 153 0.23 5.35 34.20
C SER A 153 0.09 4.27 35.26
N PRO A 154 1.12 3.97 36.07
CA PRO A 154 0.95 3.05 37.20
C PRO A 154 -0.10 3.67 38.11
N GLY A 155 -1.21 2.96 38.31
CA GLY A 155 -2.24 3.34 39.27
C GLY A 155 -1.58 3.58 40.61
N VAL A 156 -1.69 4.81 41.11
CA VAL A 156 -1.22 5.18 42.44
C VAL A 156 -2.11 4.40 43.42
N PRO A 157 -1.57 3.50 44.26
CA PRO A 157 -2.37 2.87 45.29
C PRO A 157 -2.69 3.94 46.34
N HIS A 158 -3.93 4.41 46.35
CA HIS A 158 -4.46 5.21 47.44
C HIS A 158 -4.46 4.32 48.70
N ARG A 159 -3.64 4.70 49.67
CA ARG A 159 -3.77 4.27 51.07
C ARG A 159 -4.87 5.08 51.74
#